data_AF-A0AAJ5STF6-F1
#
_entry.id   AF-A0AAJ5STF6-F1
#
_cell.length_a   1.000
_cell.length_b   1.000
_cell.length_c   1.000
_cell.angle_alpha   90.00
_cell.angle_beta   90.00
_cell.angle_gamma   90.00
#
_symmetry.space_group_name_H-M   'P 1'
#
loop_
_entity.id
_entity.type
_entity.pdbx_description
1 polymer ?
#
loop_
_entity_poly.entity_id
_entity_poly.type
_entity_poly.pdbx_seq_one_letter_code
_entity_poly.pdbx_strand_id
1 'polypeptide(L)'
;MKHRVVLSLTGLVLVVCLGIADLLSAPPLSSQQHLVHAQALMQQANEQLKELAAGEARGEADDFERLLAMNVAIAEARAHIDQAADAGEVLALFWQSGLHPLTGGHDETPQSESCVRLHQAVDQGFLAAAIAYQYRCRPAAKGFEYTAEQAEQFQALRRALERDDPFLSLYPQVLRESRCSTPPNAFSVQLPGGPRWFSEAVEASTRSLTYDMYKAEGLYLLAMQPDLALSERLALLRQSEALGCKKGGHWRQRLESELARERS
;
A
#
# COMPACT_ATOMS: atom_id res chain seq x y z
N MET A 1 -21.27 -64.32 24.84
CA MET A 1 -22.37 -63.86 23.96
C MET A 1 -21.96 -62.52 23.37
N LYS A 2 -21.88 -62.40 22.04
CA LYS A 2 -21.37 -61.21 21.33
C LYS A 2 -22.53 -60.24 21.07
N HIS A 3 -22.47 -59.02 21.60
CA HIS A 3 -23.37 -57.93 21.23
C HIS A 3 -22.99 -57.42 19.83
N ARG A 4 -23.87 -57.66 18.84
CA ARG A 4 -23.77 -57.03 17.53
C ARG A 4 -24.43 -55.65 17.62
N VAL A 5 -23.63 -54.60 17.46
CA VAL A 5 -24.11 -53.23 17.26
C VAL A 5 -24.76 -53.18 15.87
N VAL A 6 -26.08 -53.04 15.83
CA VAL A 6 -26.83 -52.82 14.60
C VAL A 6 -26.83 -51.32 14.34
N LEU A 7 -25.85 -50.84 13.56
CA LEU A 7 -25.94 -49.49 12.99
C LEU A 7 -27.08 -49.49 11.96
N SER A 8 -28.10 -48.67 12.21
CA SER A 8 -29.21 -48.47 11.28
C SER A 8 -28.68 -48.02 9.91
N LEU A 9 -29.18 -48.63 8.83
CA LEU A 9 -28.86 -48.25 7.44
C LEU A 9 -29.05 -46.74 7.17
N THR A 10 -29.98 -46.11 7.87
CA THR A 10 -30.20 -44.65 7.80
C THR A 10 -29.03 -43.84 8.37
N GLY A 11 -28.35 -44.33 9.42
CA GLY A 11 -27.16 -43.69 9.98
C GLY A 11 -25.93 -43.84 9.09
N LEU A 12 -25.79 -44.98 8.40
CA LEU A 12 -24.71 -45.21 7.45
C LEU A 12 -24.84 -44.29 6.21
N VAL A 13 -26.07 -44.11 5.69
CA VAL A 13 -26.33 -43.23 4.54
C VAL A 13 -26.08 -41.76 4.91
N LEU A 14 -26.43 -41.31 6.11
CA LEU A 14 -26.22 -39.92 6.54
C LEU A 14 -24.73 -39.58 6.71
N VAL A 15 -23.93 -40.52 7.23
CA VAL A 15 -22.47 -40.35 7.38
C VAL A 15 -21.76 -40.37 6.01
N VAL A 16 -22.22 -41.19 5.06
CA VAL A 16 -21.69 -41.21 3.69
C VAL A 16 -22.07 -39.93 2.93
N CYS A 17 -23.30 -39.42 3.07
CA CYS A 17 -23.74 -38.18 2.42
C CYS A 17 -23.02 -36.93 2.98
N LEU A 18 -22.72 -36.88 4.28
CA LEU A 18 -21.92 -35.80 4.88
C LEU A 18 -20.45 -35.87 4.44
N GLY A 19 -19.88 -37.07 4.29
CA GLY A 19 -18.51 -37.24 3.80
C GLY A 19 -18.32 -36.88 2.32
N ILE A 20 -19.36 -37.00 1.48
CA ILE A 20 -19.28 -36.66 0.05
C ILE A 20 -19.43 -35.15 -0.19
N ALA A 21 -20.11 -34.42 0.69
CA ALA A 21 -20.23 -32.96 0.60
C ALA A 21 -18.88 -32.25 0.75
N ASP A 22 -18.00 -32.73 1.64
CA ASP A 22 -16.63 -32.22 1.80
C ASP A 22 -15.72 -32.57 0.60
N LEU A 23 -16.02 -33.65 -0.13
CA LEU A 23 -15.27 -34.10 -1.31
C LEU A 23 -15.67 -33.40 -2.61
N LEU A 24 -16.86 -32.80 -2.67
CA LEU A 24 -17.37 -32.05 -3.84
C LEU A 24 -17.14 -30.54 -3.75
N SER A 25 -16.71 -30.06 -2.58
CA SER A 25 -16.30 -28.68 -2.38
C SER A 25 -14.86 -28.53 -2.87
N ALA A 26 -14.61 -27.66 -3.85
CA ALA A 26 -13.25 -27.26 -4.15
C ALA A 26 -12.60 -26.75 -2.84
N PRO A 27 -11.33 -27.12 -2.54
CA PRO A 27 -10.70 -26.63 -1.32
C PRO A 27 -10.74 -25.10 -1.31
N PRO A 28 -11.03 -24.46 -0.17
CA PRO A 28 -10.98 -23.01 -0.06
C PRO A 28 -9.60 -22.54 -0.51
N LEU A 29 -9.57 -21.42 -1.24
CA LEU A 29 -8.32 -20.84 -1.71
C LEU A 29 -7.42 -20.51 -0.50
N SER A 30 -6.11 -20.73 -0.66
CA SER A 30 -5.14 -20.26 0.33
C SER A 30 -5.03 -18.73 0.30
N SER A 31 -4.51 -18.14 1.37
CA SER A 31 -4.22 -16.69 1.45
C SER A 31 -3.38 -16.19 0.27
N GLN A 32 -2.34 -16.94 -0.09
CA GLN A 32 -1.50 -16.65 -1.25
C GLN A 32 -2.28 -16.74 -2.57
N GLN A 33 -3.21 -17.69 -2.71
CA GLN A 33 -4.07 -17.77 -3.90
C GLN A 33 -5.03 -16.58 -3.98
N HIS A 34 -5.58 -16.14 -2.85
CA HIS A 34 -6.36 -14.90 -2.80
C HIS A 34 -5.51 -13.70 -3.23
N LEU A 35 -4.29 -13.56 -2.72
CA LEU A 35 -3.37 -12.49 -3.12
C LEU A 35 -3.04 -12.51 -4.61
N VAL A 36 -2.70 -13.68 -5.17
CA VAL A 36 -2.42 -13.85 -6.61
C VAL A 36 -3.63 -13.48 -7.45
N HIS A 37 -4.83 -13.85 -7.03
CA HIS A 37 -6.06 -13.50 -7.74
C HIS A 37 -6.33 -11.98 -7.70
N ALA A 38 -6.16 -11.34 -6.54
CA ALA A 38 -6.26 -9.90 -6.41
C ALA A 38 -5.27 -9.15 -7.31
N GLN A 39 -4.01 -9.62 -7.36
CA GLN A 39 -2.98 -9.05 -8.23
C GLN A 39 -3.39 -9.13 -9.71
N ALA A 40 -3.91 -10.28 -10.16
CA ALA A 40 -4.35 -10.47 -11.54
C ALA A 40 -5.52 -9.54 -11.91
N LEU A 41 -6.52 -9.43 -11.03
CA LEU A 41 -7.67 -8.54 -11.24
C LEU A 41 -7.27 -7.06 -11.25
N MET A 42 -6.37 -6.65 -10.36
CA MET A 42 -5.82 -5.28 -10.36
C MET A 42 -5.00 -4.98 -11.61
N GLN A 43 -4.23 -5.95 -12.10
CA GLN A 43 -3.49 -5.80 -13.35
C GLN A 43 -4.44 -5.62 -14.53
N GLN A 44 -5.49 -6.45 -14.61
CA GLN A 44 -6.53 -6.33 -15.64
C GLN A 44 -7.20 -4.95 -15.59
N ALA A 45 -7.59 -4.49 -14.40
CA ALA A 45 -8.20 -3.17 -14.23
C ALA A 45 -7.25 -2.04 -14.69
N ASN A 46 -5.95 -2.14 -14.36
CA ASN A 46 -4.95 -1.17 -14.80
C ASN A 46 -4.74 -1.17 -16.32
N GLU A 47 -4.77 -2.33 -16.97
CA GLU A 47 -4.68 -2.43 -18.44
C GLU A 47 -5.92 -1.79 -19.10
N GLN A 48 -7.12 -2.07 -18.59
CA GLN A 48 -8.35 -1.45 -19.07
C GLN A 48 -8.34 0.07 -18.90
N LEU A 49 -7.82 0.56 -17.77
CA LEU A 49 -7.68 1.98 -17.48
C LEU A 49 -6.73 2.69 -18.45
N LYS A 50 -5.58 2.07 -18.77
CA LYS A 50 -4.63 2.61 -19.75
C LYS A 50 -5.25 2.75 -21.13
N GLU A 51 -6.02 1.75 -21.55
CA GLU A 51 -6.69 1.78 -22.84
C GLU A 51 -7.80 2.84 -22.90
N LEU A 52 -8.59 2.99 -21.83
CA LEU A 52 -9.57 4.06 -21.71
C LEU A 52 -8.90 5.45 -21.80
N ALA A 53 -7.82 5.67 -21.04
CA ALA A 53 -7.07 6.92 -21.09
C ALA A 53 -6.48 7.20 -22.49
N ALA A 54 -6.04 6.17 -23.21
CA ALA A 54 -5.54 6.29 -24.56
C ALA A 54 -6.66 6.59 -25.58
N GLY A 55 -7.85 6.01 -25.40
CA GLY A 55 -9.03 6.29 -26.23
C GLY A 55 -9.51 7.73 -26.05
N GLU A 56 -9.57 8.21 -24.82
CA GLU A 56 -9.92 9.59 -24.52
C GLU A 56 -8.93 10.58 -25.13
N ALA A 57 -7.62 10.30 -25.06
CA ALA A 57 -6.61 11.13 -25.73
C ALA A 57 -6.79 11.21 -27.26
N ARG A 58 -7.51 10.24 -27.85
CA ARG A 58 -7.91 10.23 -29.27
C ARG A 58 -9.31 10.81 -29.53
N GLY A 59 -10.02 11.26 -28.48
CA GLY A 59 -11.39 11.77 -28.58
C GLY A 59 -12.45 10.69 -28.78
N GLU A 60 -12.16 9.44 -28.43
CA GLU A 60 -13.12 8.33 -28.46
C GLU A 60 -14.09 8.48 -27.27
N ALA A 61 -15.36 8.10 -27.47
CA ALA A 61 -16.36 8.14 -26.40
C ALA A 61 -16.09 7.05 -25.35
N ASP A 62 -16.39 7.35 -24.09
CA ASP A 62 -16.26 6.41 -22.97
C ASP A 62 -17.08 5.13 -23.22
N ASP A 63 -16.41 3.98 -23.15
CA ASP A 63 -17.06 2.67 -23.23
C ASP A 63 -17.61 2.29 -21.84
N PHE A 64 -18.90 2.52 -21.65
CA PHE A 64 -19.61 2.23 -20.40
C PHE A 64 -19.47 0.77 -19.96
N GLU A 65 -19.51 -0.18 -20.89
CA GLU A 65 -19.37 -1.61 -20.58
C GLU A 65 -17.97 -1.91 -20.03
N ARG A 66 -16.96 -1.25 -20.59
CA ARG A 66 -15.58 -1.38 -20.13
C ARG A 66 -15.37 -0.78 -18.75
N LEU A 67 -15.98 0.37 -18.46
CA LEU A 67 -15.98 0.98 -17.12
C LEU A 67 -16.70 0.09 -16.10
N LEU A 68 -17.81 -0.55 -16.49
CA LEU A 68 -18.53 -1.49 -15.64
C LEU A 68 -17.70 -2.74 -15.33
N ALA A 69 -17.10 -3.37 -16.34
CA ALA A 69 -16.23 -4.53 -16.17
C ALA A 69 -15.02 -4.24 -15.27
N MET A 70 -14.40 -3.07 -15.44
CA MET A 70 -13.30 -2.62 -14.58
C MET A 70 -13.75 -2.46 -13.11
N ASN A 71 -14.92 -1.87 -12.88
CA ASN A 71 -15.46 -1.73 -11.52
C ASN A 71 -15.76 -3.08 -10.86
N VAL A 72 -16.28 -4.05 -11.61
CA VAL A 72 -16.50 -5.43 -11.12
C VAL A 72 -15.16 -6.07 -10.74
N ALA A 73 -14.15 -5.98 -11.61
CA ALA A 73 -12.82 -6.53 -11.33
C ALA A 73 -12.17 -5.88 -10.09
N ILE A 74 -12.33 -4.57 -9.90
CA ILE A 74 -11.84 -3.87 -8.70
C ILE A 74 -12.59 -4.34 -7.45
N ALA A 75 -13.90 -4.50 -7.51
CA ALA A 75 -14.70 -4.97 -6.37
C ALA A 75 -14.32 -6.40 -5.97
N GLU A 76 -14.13 -7.29 -6.95
CA GLU A 76 -13.68 -8.66 -6.72
C GLU A 76 -12.25 -8.69 -6.16
N ALA A 77 -11.34 -7.87 -6.70
CA ALA A 77 -9.99 -7.75 -6.18
C ALA A 77 -9.99 -7.34 -4.71
N ARG A 78 -10.84 -6.40 -4.31
CA ARG A 78 -10.99 -5.98 -2.89
C ARG A 78 -11.38 -7.14 -1.99
N ALA A 79 -12.35 -7.96 -2.38
CA ALA A 79 -12.76 -9.12 -1.61
C ALA A 79 -11.60 -10.12 -1.41
N HIS A 80 -10.79 -10.34 -2.45
CA HIS A 80 -9.60 -11.18 -2.36
C HIS A 80 -8.48 -10.54 -1.50
N ILE A 81 -8.31 -9.22 -1.56
CA ILE A 81 -7.39 -8.48 -0.69
C ILE A 81 -7.80 -8.64 0.78
N ASP A 82 -9.09 -8.52 1.11
CA ASP A 82 -9.57 -8.65 2.49
C ASP A 82 -9.24 -10.04 3.04
N GLN A 83 -9.53 -11.12 2.28
CA GLN A 83 -9.22 -12.50 2.69
C GLN A 83 -7.70 -12.71 2.88
N ALA A 84 -6.87 -12.18 1.99
CA ALA A 84 -5.42 -12.29 2.10
C ALA A 84 -4.85 -11.45 3.27
N ALA A 85 -5.40 -10.26 3.51
CA ALA A 85 -4.98 -9.37 4.59
C ALA A 85 -5.38 -9.92 5.96
N ASP A 86 -6.55 -10.54 6.09
CA ASP A 86 -6.97 -11.24 7.31
C ASP A 86 -6.09 -12.44 7.64
N ALA A 87 -5.50 -13.07 6.62
CA ALA A 87 -4.50 -14.12 6.78
C ALA A 87 -3.07 -13.58 7.02
N GLY A 88 -2.87 -12.25 6.99
CA GLY A 88 -1.58 -11.62 7.28
C GLY A 88 -0.64 -11.47 6.09
N GLU A 89 -1.10 -11.66 4.85
CA GLU A 89 -0.28 -11.48 3.65
C GLU A 89 0.18 -10.02 3.52
N VAL A 90 1.50 -9.79 3.51
CA VAL A 90 2.10 -8.45 3.66
C VAL A 90 1.62 -7.43 2.63
N LEU A 91 1.47 -7.86 1.37
CA LEU A 91 1.03 -6.98 0.29
C LEU A 91 -0.46 -6.67 0.41
N ALA A 92 -1.26 -7.63 0.86
CA ALA A 92 -2.68 -7.43 1.10
C ALA A 92 -2.91 -6.48 2.27
N LEU A 93 -2.16 -6.63 3.38
CA LEU A 93 -2.14 -5.67 4.49
C LEU A 93 -1.83 -4.24 4.01
N PHE A 94 -0.80 -4.11 3.17
CA PHE A 94 -0.41 -2.82 2.59
C PHE A 94 -1.49 -2.25 1.65
N TRP A 95 -2.08 -3.06 0.77
CA TRP A 95 -3.13 -2.60 -0.14
C TRP A 95 -4.41 -2.24 0.59
N GLN A 96 -4.85 -3.07 1.55
CA GLN A 96 -6.06 -2.85 2.33
C GLN A 96 -6.02 -1.53 3.11
N SER A 97 -4.86 -1.18 3.69
CA SER A 97 -4.68 0.13 4.35
C SER A 97 -4.83 1.32 3.39
N GLY A 98 -4.63 1.13 2.09
CA GLY A 98 -4.83 2.16 1.06
C GLY A 98 -6.24 2.20 0.44
N LEU A 99 -7.11 1.21 0.75
CA LEU A 99 -8.46 1.11 0.19
C LEU A 99 -9.50 2.02 0.87
N HIS A 100 -9.18 2.52 2.06
CA HIS A 100 -10.03 3.46 2.77
C HIS A 100 -9.94 4.82 2.06
N PRO A 101 -11.07 5.46 1.73
CA PRO A 101 -11.04 6.78 1.13
C PRO A 101 -10.32 7.73 2.09
N LEU A 102 -9.38 8.53 1.56
CA LEU A 102 -8.79 9.65 2.28
C LEU A 102 -9.92 10.65 2.56
N THR A 103 -10.72 10.42 3.61
CA THR A 103 -11.58 11.46 4.18
C THR A 103 -10.62 12.53 4.65
N GLY A 104 -10.55 13.64 3.92
CA GLY A 104 -9.51 14.65 4.07
C GLY A 104 -9.23 14.99 5.53
N GLY A 105 -8.03 14.63 5.99
CA GLY A 105 -7.58 14.87 7.36
C GLY A 105 -6.53 13.85 7.76
N HIS A 106 -5.50 14.30 8.47
CA HIS A 106 -4.53 13.46 9.19
C HIS A 106 -5.20 12.77 10.41
N ASP A 107 -6.39 12.21 10.21
CA ASP A 107 -7.33 11.80 11.26
C ASP A 107 -7.45 10.28 11.38
N GLU A 108 -6.56 9.51 10.76
CA GLU A 108 -6.40 8.11 11.14
C GLU A 108 -5.63 8.07 12.46
N THR A 109 -6.36 7.85 13.55
CA THR A 109 -5.74 7.55 14.84
C THR A 109 -4.88 6.28 14.67
N PRO A 110 -3.82 6.09 15.48
CA PRO A 110 -3.02 4.87 15.44
C PRO A 110 -3.84 3.58 15.65
N GLN A 111 -5.04 3.70 16.22
CA GLN A 111 -5.99 2.60 16.41
C GLN A 111 -6.94 2.36 15.23
N SER A 112 -6.83 3.12 14.14
CA SER A 112 -7.59 2.85 12.92
C SER A 112 -7.15 1.52 12.32
N GLU A 113 -8.08 0.82 11.67
CA GLU A 113 -7.78 -0.48 11.06
C GLU A 113 -6.65 -0.36 10.02
N SER A 114 -6.65 0.71 9.21
CA SER A 114 -5.57 1.04 8.28
C SER A 114 -4.20 1.05 8.95
N CYS A 115 -4.07 1.71 10.11
CA CYS A 115 -2.82 1.78 10.86
C CYS A 115 -2.40 0.48 11.49
N VAL A 116 -3.35 -0.31 11.99
CA VAL A 116 -3.08 -1.66 12.51
C VAL A 116 -2.53 -2.55 11.39
N ARG A 117 -3.12 -2.53 10.18
CA ARG A 117 -2.65 -3.32 9.04
C ARG A 117 -1.26 -2.88 8.58
N LEU A 118 -1.00 -1.56 8.54
CA LEU A 118 0.33 -1.04 8.22
C LEU A 118 1.35 -1.47 9.27
N HIS A 119 1.03 -1.38 10.55
CA HIS A 119 1.91 -1.84 11.63
C HIS A 119 2.27 -3.32 11.47
N GLN A 120 1.28 -4.18 11.19
CA GLN A 120 1.53 -5.60 10.94
C GLN A 120 2.48 -5.83 9.75
N ALA A 121 2.33 -5.07 8.67
CA ALA A 121 3.24 -5.17 7.53
C ALA A 121 4.65 -4.62 7.83
N VAL A 122 4.76 -3.61 8.71
CA VAL A 122 6.03 -3.10 9.23
C VAL A 122 6.76 -4.15 10.07
N ASP A 123 6.03 -4.86 10.94
CA ASP A 123 6.59 -5.94 11.77
C ASP A 123 7.15 -7.09 10.93
N GLN A 124 6.59 -7.31 9.74
CA GLN A 124 7.10 -8.27 8.76
C GLN A 124 8.34 -7.76 7.99
N GLY A 125 8.67 -6.47 8.10
CA GLY A 125 9.85 -5.86 7.49
C GLY A 125 9.61 -5.14 6.17
N PHE A 126 8.35 -4.89 5.78
CA PHE A 126 8.05 -4.26 4.49
C PHE A 126 8.30 -2.75 4.50
N LEU A 127 9.27 -2.28 3.71
CA LEU A 127 9.68 -0.87 3.68
C LEU A 127 8.55 0.04 3.18
N ALA A 128 7.75 -0.41 2.20
CA ALA A 128 6.64 0.38 1.68
C ALA A 128 5.60 0.68 2.78
N ALA A 129 5.31 -0.30 3.64
CA ALA A 129 4.41 -0.13 4.78
C ALA A 129 4.99 0.82 5.83
N ALA A 130 6.29 0.71 6.14
CA ALA A 130 6.96 1.60 7.09
C ALA A 130 6.87 3.07 6.66
N ILE A 131 7.02 3.33 5.36
CA ILE A 131 6.90 4.67 4.80
C ILE A 131 5.44 5.15 4.80
N ALA A 132 4.48 4.30 4.40
CA ALA A 132 3.06 4.65 4.43
C ALA A 132 2.55 4.94 5.85
N TYR A 133 3.04 4.20 6.85
CA TYR A 133 2.72 4.44 8.26
C TYR A 133 3.08 5.86 8.68
N GLN A 134 4.29 6.33 8.31
CA GLN A 134 4.72 7.69 8.65
C GLN A 134 3.83 8.78 8.06
N TYR A 135 3.17 8.50 6.94
CA TYR A 135 2.26 9.44 6.27
C TYR A 135 0.84 9.40 6.80
N ARG A 136 0.29 8.20 7.05
CA ARG A 136 -1.14 8.00 7.33
C ARG A 136 -1.44 7.93 8.82
N CYS A 137 -0.53 7.35 9.59
CA CYS A 137 -0.78 6.95 10.98
C CYS A 137 -0.12 7.85 12.01
N ARG A 138 0.50 8.94 11.55
CA ARG A 138 1.11 9.92 12.44
C ARG A 138 0.00 10.81 13.00
N PRO A 139 -0.30 10.79 14.31
CA PRO A 139 -1.20 11.77 14.89
C PRO A 139 -0.61 13.16 14.70
N ALA A 140 -1.47 14.15 14.38
CA ALA A 140 -1.08 15.55 14.36
C ALA A 140 -0.44 15.90 15.71
N ALA A 141 0.89 16.02 15.74
CA ALA A 141 1.63 16.27 16.96
C ALA A 141 1.17 17.61 17.52
N LYS A 142 0.39 17.59 18.60
CA LYS A 142 0.09 18.77 19.42
C LYS A 142 1.33 19.07 20.28
N GLY A 143 2.45 19.40 19.64
CA GLY A 143 3.72 19.63 20.32
C GLY A 143 4.94 19.29 19.46
N PHE A 144 6.09 19.85 19.83
CA PHE A 144 7.39 19.62 19.18
C PHE A 144 8.03 18.27 19.55
N GLU A 145 7.39 17.48 20.41
CA GLU A 145 7.92 16.20 20.91
C GLU A 145 7.15 15.01 20.29
N TYR A 146 7.90 14.01 19.85
CA TYR A 146 7.33 12.75 19.37
C TYR A 146 6.79 11.91 20.52
N THR A 147 5.67 11.21 20.31
CA THR A 147 5.24 10.16 21.23
C THR A 147 6.22 8.98 21.20
N ALA A 148 6.25 8.17 22.26
CA ALA A 148 7.10 6.98 22.30
C ALA A 148 6.86 6.04 21.10
N GLU A 149 5.60 5.89 20.71
CA GLU A 149 5.18 5.13 19.53
C GLU A 149 5.75 5.73 18.24
N GLN A 150 5.72 7.06 18.07
CA GLN A 150 6.31 7.71 16.89
C GLN A 150 7.82 7.49 16.80
N ALA A 151 8.53 7.56 17.94
CA ALA A 151 9.96 7.27 18.00
C ALA A 151 10.25 5.81 17.61
N GLU A 152 9.45 4.86 18.09
CA GLU A 152 9.56 3.44 17.73
C GLU A 152 9.36 3.21 16.23
N GLN A 153 8.36 3.86 15.62
CA GLN A 153 8.07 3.71 14.20
C GLN A 153 9.15 4.33 13.31
N PHE A 154 9.80 5.42 13.76
CA PHE A 154 10.97 5.94 13.08
C PHE A 154 12.20 5.03 13.21
N GLN A 155 12.38 4.36 14.35
CA GLN A 155 13.40 3.32 14.49
C GLN A 155 13.10 2.12 13.58
N ALA A 156 11.83 1.71 13.45
CA ALA A 156 11.42 0.66 12.53
C ALA A 156 11.74 1.04 11.07
N LEU A 157 11.42 2.27 10.64
CA LEU A 157 11.79 2.78 9.32
C LEU A 157 13.32 2.78 9.12
N ARG A 158 14.09 3.22 10.11
CA ARG A 158 15.56 3.20 10.03
C ARG A 158 16.08 1.78 9.83
N ARG A 159 15.60 0.81 10.62
CA ARG A 159 15.96 -0.60 10.48
C ARG A 159 15.57 -1.18 9.11
N ALA A 160 14.42 -0.78 8.57
CA ALA A 160 13.96 -1.21 7.25
C ALA A 160 14.82 -0.64 6.11
N LEU A 161 15.42 0.53 6.29
CA LEU A 161 16.32 1.15 5.31
C LEU A 161 17.75 0.59 5.35
N GLU A 162 18.19 0.10 6.51
CA GLU A 162 19.53 -0.48 6.71
C GLU A 162 19.67 -1.91 6.16
N ARG A 163 18.55 -2.58 5.87
CA ARG A 163 18.51 -3.98 5.39
C ARG A 163 17.89 -4.05 4.00
N ASP A 164 18.18 -5.13 3.28
CA ASP A 164 17.44 -5.45 2.07
C ASP A 164 16.00 -5.84 2.46
N ASP A 165 15.04 -5.31 1.71
CA ASP A 165 13.62 -5.59 1.95
C ASP A 165 13.33 -7.03 1.52
N PRO A 166 12.85 -7.91 2.42
CA PRO A 166 12.53 -9.30 2.08
C PRO A 166 11.43 -9.41 1.01
N PHE A 167 10.69 -8.33 0.76
CA PHE A 167 9.61 -8.23 -0.20
C PHE A 167 9.98 -7.42 -1.44
N LEU A 168 11.27 -7.36 -1.79
CA LEU A 168 11.77 -6.64 -2.97
C LEU A 168 11.03 -6.99 -4.26
N SER A 169 10.62 -8.25 -4.44
CA SER A 169 9.87 -8.72 -5.62
C SER A 169 8.45 -8.16 -5.73
N LEU A 170 7.94 -7.53 -4.67
CA LEU A 170 6.62 -6.93 -4.65
C LEU A 170 6.64 -5.49 -5.19
N TYR A 171 7.80 -4.88 -5.42
CA TYR A 171 7.88 -3.57 -6.06
C TYR A 171 7.68 -3.66 -7.59
N PRO A 172 7.16 -2.60 -8.24
CA PRO A 172 6.83 -1.28 -7.69
C PRO A 172 5.48 -1.24 -6.96
N GLN A 173 5.31 -0.27 -6.06
CA GLN A 173 4.09 -0.09 -5.26
C GLN A 173 3.59 1.34 -5.28
N VAL A 174 2.28 1.53 -5.15
CA VAL A 174 1.68 2.87 -5.17
C VAL A 174 1.81 3.52 -3.79
N LEU A 175 2.35 4.74 -3.77
CA LEU A 175 2.38 5.61 -2.58
C LEU A 175 1.83 6.98 -2.94
N ARG A 176 0.57 7.26 -2.55
CA ARG A 176 -0.14 8.48 -2.93
C ARG A 176 0.44 9.74 -2.29
N GLU A 177 1.06 9.56 -1.13
CA GLU A 177 1.56 10.61 -0.24
C GLU A 177 3.01 11.00 -0.50
N SER A 178 3.68 10.37 -1.49
CA SER A 178 5.09 10.59 -1.78
C SER A 178 5.43 12.07 -1.93
N ARG A 179 6.51 12.48 -1.27
CA ARG A 179 7.07 13.83 -1.33
C ARG A 179 8.27 13.89 -2.28
N CYS A 180 8.98 12.79 -2.47
CA CYS A 180 10.17 12.72 -3.33
C CYS A 180 9.84 12.57 -4.81
N SER A 181 8.76 11.87 -5.12
CA SER A 181 8.32 11.66 -6.50
C SER A 181 7.15 12.59 -6.83
N THR A 182 7.31 13.35 -7.91
CA THR A 182 6.20 13.98 -8.61
C THR A 182 6.28 13.40 -10.02
N PRO A 183 5.29 12.64 -10.50
CA PRO A 183 5.38 12.06 -11.82
C PRO A 183 5.51 13.19 -12.87
N PRO A 184 6.35 13.02 -13.90
CA PRO A 184 6.30 13.86 -15.08
C PRO A 184 4.95 13.56 -15.74
N ASN A 185 4.05 14.53 -15.68
CA ASN A 185 2.69 14.46 -16.21
C ASN A 185 1.79 13.54 -15.38
N ALA A 186 1.20 14.10 -14.31
CA ALA A 186 -0.15 13.69 -13.97
C ALA A 186 -0.97 13.84 -15.25
N PHE A 187 -1.47 12.73 -15.80
CA PHE A 187 -2.56 12.80 -16.76
C PHE A 187 -3.73 13.42 -15.98
N SER A 188 -3.79 14.76 -15.94
CA SER A 188 -4.99 15.50 -15.55
C SER A 188 -5.97 15.41 -16.70
N VAL A 189 -6.33 14.18 -17.03
CA VAL A 189 -7.33 13.85 -18.01
C VAL A 189 -8.63 14.02 -17.25
N GLN A 190 -9.13 15.25 -17.28
CA GLN A 190 -10.39 15.61 -16.68
C GLN A 190 -11.46 15.43 -17.75
N LEU A 191 -11.98 14.20 -17.86
CA LEU A 191 -13.11 13.88 -18.73
C LEU A 191 -14.23 14.89 -18.47
N PRO A 192 -14.70 15.63 -19.49
CA PRO A 192 -15.90 16.44 -19.37
C PRO A 192 -17.09 15.51 -19.07
N GLY A 193 -17.56 15.52 -17.82
CA GLY A 193 -18.69 14.69 -17.38
C GLY A 193 -18.34 13.28 -16.90
N GLY A 194 -17.06 12.89 -16.91
CA GLY A 194 -16.60 11.64 -16.29
C GLY A 194 -16.56 11.76 -14.76
N PRO A 195 -16.90 10.70 -14.01
CA PRO A 195 -16.89 10.78 -12.56
C PRO A 195 -15.45 10.96 -12.04
N ARG A 196 -15.27 11.88 -11.10
CA ARG A 196 -13.98 12.31 -10.53
C ARG A 196 -13.05 11.17 -10.05
N TRP A 197 -13.60 10.00 -9.72
CA TRP A 197 -12.81 8.82 -9.34
C TRP A 197 -11.97 8.25 -10.49
N PHE A 198 -12.36 8.48 -11.75
CA PHE A 198 -11.67 7.94 -12.92
C PHE A 198 -10.32 8.62 -13.15
N SER A 199 -10.27 9.95 -13.12
CA SER A 199 -9.01 10.70 -13.22
C SER A 199 -8.09 10.43 -12.02
N GLU A 200 -8.65 10.27 -10.82
CA GLU A 200 -7.92 9.87 -9.61
C GLU A 200 -7.36 8.44 -9.72
N ALA A 201 -8.08 7.51 -10.36
CA ALA A 201 -7.62 6.15 -10.62
C ALA A 201 -6.49 6.13 -11.68
N VAL A 202 -6.62 6.88 -12.79
CA VAL A 202 -5.56 7.03 -13.80
C VAL A 202 -4.32 7.61 -13.14
N GLU A 203 -4.47 8.67 -12.36
CA GLU A 203 -3.36 9.31 -11.66
C GLU A 203 -2.70 8.36 -10.64
N ALA A 204 -3.47 7.61 -9.86
CA ALA A 204 -2.93 6.62 -8.93
C ALA A 204 -2.18 5.48 -9.66
N SER A 205 -2.66 5.04 -10.83
CA SER A 205 -2.02 3.99 -11.63
C SER A 205 -0.65 4.40 -12.20
N THR A 206 -0.40 5.71 -12.35
CA THR A 206 0.89 6.27 -12.81
C THR A 206 1.89 6.56 -11.68
N ARG A 207 1.48 6.41 -10.41
CA ARG A 207 2.26 6.75 -9.21
C ARG A 207 2.88 5.53 -8.51
N SER A 208 3.27 4.51 -9.27
CA SER A 208 4.00 3.37 -8.71
C SER A 208 5.48 3.74 -8.50
N LEU A 209 5.96 3.63 -7.27
CA LEU A 209 7.36 3.89 -6.90
C LEU A 209 8.16 2.59 -6.96
N THR A 210 9.36 2.66 -7.54
CA THR A 210 10.35 1.59 -7.48
C THR A 210 10.93 1.46 -6.07
N TYR A 211 11.64 0.37 -5.79
CA TYR A 211 12.30 0.17 -4.51
C TYR A 211 13.26 1.33 -4.14
N ASP A 212 14.08 1.77 -5.08
CA ASP A 212 15.00 2.90 -4.87
C ASP A 212 14.25 4.20 -4.57
N MET A 213 13.10 4.43 -5.21
CA MET A 213 12.25 5.59 -4.93
C MET A 213 11.64 5.52 -3.51
N TYR A 214 11.26 4.32 -3.04
CA TYR A 214 10.87 4.13 -1.63
C TYR A 214 12.05 4.35 -0.68
N LYS A 215 13.25 3.85 -0.98
CA LYS A 215 14.46 4.17 -0.19
C LYS A 215 14.71 5.68 -0.11
N ALA A 216 14.59 6.38 -1.24
CA ALA A 216 14.73 7.84 -1.30
C ALA A 216 13.71 8.54 -0.38
N GLU A 217 12.45 8.10 -0.42
CA GLU A 217 11.34 8.61 0.40
C GLU A 217 11.57 8.37 1.90
N GLY A 218 12.00 7.16 2.28
CA GLY A 218 12.30 6.81 3.66
C GLY A 218 13.47 7.63 4.23
N LEU A 219 14.56 7.79 3.47
CA LEU A 219 15.69 8.63 3.87
C LEU A 219 15.29 10.11 4.04
N TYR A 220 14.42 10.61 3.16
CA TYR A 220 13.86 11.95 3.28
C TYR A 220 13.04 12.09 4.57
N LEU A 221 12.16 11.13 4.86
CA LEU A 221 11.34 11.13 6.08
C LEU A 221 12.20 11.10 7.35
N LEU A 222 13.25 10.27 7.39
CA LEU A 222 14.20 10.25 8.50
C LEU A 222 14.88 11.61 8.68
N ALA A 223 15.32 12.25 7.60
CA ALA A 223 16.00 13.55 7.68
C ALA A 223 15.12 14.69 8.20
N MET A 224 13.80 14.56 8.10
CA MET A 224 12.84 15.54 8.59
C MET A 224 12.59 15.47 10.10
N GLN A 225 13.19 14.49 10.79
CA GLN A 225 13.16 14.41 12.24
C GLN A 225 13.93 15.60 12.87
N PRO A 226 13.28 16.46 13.68
CA PRO A 226 13.91 17.62 14.30
C PRO A 226 14.98 17.26 15.35
N ASP A 227 14.91 16.08 15.95
CA ASP A 227 15.82 15.58 17.00
C ASP A 227 17.15 15.04 16.45
N LEU A 228 17.25 14.80 15.15
CA LEU A 228 18.51 14.39 14.54
C LEU A 228 19.51 15.54 14.45
N ALA A 229 20.78 15.24 14.72
CA ALA A 229 21.87 16.17 14.54
C ALA A 229 21.91 16.69 13.09
N LEU A 230 22.19 17.98 12.91
CA LEU A 230 22.19 18.61 11.58
C LEU A 230 23.10 17.88 10.57
N SER A 231 24.25 17.40 11.00
CA SER A 231 25.17 16.62 10.16
C SER A 231 24.55 15.31 9.66
N GLU A 232 23.79 14.62 10.50
CA GLU A 232 23.08 13.39 10.15
C GLU A 232 21.93 13.68 9.19
N ARG A 233 21.14 14.73 9.46
CA ARG A 233 20.07 15.18 8.56
C ARG A 233 20.59 15.49 7.17
N LEU A 234 21.71 16.21 7.07
CA LEU A 234 22.36 16.50 5.79
C LEU A 234 22.85 15.24 5.07
N ALA A 235 23.41 14.26 5.80
CA ALA A 235 23.85 12.99 5.21
C ALA A 235 22.68 12.19 4.62
N LEU A 236 21.56 12.09 5.35
CA LEU A 236 20.34 11.43 4.89
C LEU A 236 19.74 12.12 3.65
N LEU A 237 19.71 13.46 3.62
CA LEU A 237 19.21 14.22 2.46
C LEU A 237 20.08 14.03 1.21
N ARG A 238 21.41 13.94 1.36
CA ARG A 238 22.30 13.62 0.24
C ARG A 238 22.04 12.24 -0.34
N GLN A 239 21.84 11.24 0.52
CA GLN A 239 21.51 9.88 0.08
C GLN A 239 20.15 9.84 -0.61
N SER A 240 19.15 10.52 -0.04
CA SER A 240 17.81 10.65 -0.64
C SER A 240 17.86 11.33 -2.02
N GLU A 241 18.63 12.41 -2.16
CA GLU A 241 18.83 13.13 -3.43
C GLU A 241 19.53 12.24 -4.47
N ALA A 242 20.55 11.48 -4.07
CA ALA A 242 21.26 10.55 -4.95
C ALA A 242 20.34 9.45 -5.52
N LEU A 243 19.28 9.08 -4.80
CA LEU A 243 18.24 8.16 -5.25
C LEU A 243 17.08 8.86 -6.00
N GLY A 244 17.22 10.15 -6.33
CA GLY A 244 16.28 10.90 -7.17
C GLY A 244 15.26 11.78 -6.42
N CYS A 245 15.35 11.90 -5.10
CA CYS A 245 14.44 12.78 -4.34
C CYS A 245 14.78 14.27 -4.49
N LYS A 246 14.08 14.98 -5.38
CA LYS A 246 14.29 16.43 -5.59
C LYS A 246 14.04 17.26 -4.33
N LYS A 247 13.00 16.93 -3.55
CA LYS A 247 12.72 17.62 -2.27
C LYS A 247 13.84 17.44 -1.25
N GLY A 248 14.53 16.29 -1.26
CA GLY A 248 15.72 16.06 -0.45
C GLY A 248 16.81 17.09 -0.74
N GLY A 249 17.10 17.32 -2.03
CA GLY A 249 18.05 18.34 -2.48
C GLY A 249 17.69 19.77 -2.06
N HIS A 250 16.41 20.16 -2.21
CA HIS A 250 15.94 21.48 -1.77
C HIS A 250 16.11 21.72 -0.26
N TRP A 251 15.73 20.73 0.56
CA TRP A 251 15.91 20.83 2.01
C TRP A 251 17.38 20.84 2.42
N ARG A 252 18.23 20.06 1.76
CA ARG A 252 19.68 20.06 2.00
C ARG A 252 20.26 21.45 1.78
N GLN A 253 19.98 22.06 0.62
CA GLN A 253 20.48 23.40 0.28
C GLN A 253 20.04 24.44 1.30
N ARG A 254 18.78 24.36 1.77
CA ARG A 254 18.27 25.24 2.82
C ARG A 254 19.06 25.11 4.12
N LEU A 255 19.21 23.89 4.62
CA LEU A 255 19.94 23.62 5.87
C LEU A 255 21.43 23.99 5.78
N GLU A 256 22.07 23.75 4.65
CA GLU A 256 23.45 24.18 4.40
C GLU A 256 23.58 25.72 4.40
N SER A 257 22.58 26.43 3.86
CA SER A 257 22.55 27.89 3.86
C SER A 257 22.32 28.48 5.27
N GLU A 258 21.51 27.84 6.10
CA GLU A 258 21.28 28.25 7.49
C GLU A 258 22.56 28.08 8.32
N LEU A 259 23.26 26.93 8.17
CA LEU A 259 24.54 26.68 8.83
C LEU A 259 25.63 27.67 8.42
N ALA A 260 25.67 28.07 7.16
CA ALA A 260 26.64 29.06 6.67
C ALA A 260 26.41 30.44 7.30
N ARG A 261 25.14 30.83 7.54
CA ARG A 261 24.78 32.10 8.21
C ARG A 261 25.09 32.11 9.69
N GLU A 262 24.95 30.98 10.37
CA GLU A 262 25.31 30.86 11.80
C GLU A 262 26.81 30.96 12.06
N ARG A 263 27.63 30.72 11.03
CA ARG A 263 29.10 30.73 11.09
C ARG A 263 29.73 32.04 10.59
N SER A 264 28.94 32.95 10.00
CA SER A 264 29.36 34.27 9.49
C SER A 264 29.04 35.36 10.49
#